data_AF-A0A0G1B8F1-F1
#
_entry.id   AF-A0A0G1B8F1-F1
#
_cell.length_a   1.000
_cell.length_b   1.000
_cell.length_c   1.000
_cell.angle_alpha   90.00
_cell.angle_beta   90.00
_cell.angle_gamma   90.00
#
_symmetry.space_group_name_H-M   'P 1'
#
loop_
_entity.id
_entity.type
_entity.pdbx_description
1 polymer ?
#
loop_
_entity_poly.entity_id
_entity_poly.type
_entity_poly.pdbx_seq_one_letter_code
_entity_poly.pdbx_strand_id
1 'polypeptide(L)'
;VVFFEETLDNGQKMADYFNLMRHADIVIAVYSTALIEAGVFDRPLVITNFDGYKKRPFFRSVRRFGLREHFKKIIETGGVRKTENFEELFEALSGYLKNPNLDEEKREVLRKEACFQTDNLASKRVVDAIMKYAGLN
;
A
#
# COMPACT_ATOMS: atom_id res chain seq x y z
N VAL A 1 11.22 5.07 7.83
CA VAL A 1 11.61 3.76 7.27
C VAL A 1 11.81 2.84 8.46
N VAL A 2 10.92 1.88 8.67
CA VAL A 2 11.14 0.84 9.69
C VAL A 2 12.11 -0.16 9.05
N PHE A 3 13.32 -0.26 9.60
CA PHE A 3 14.27 -1.28 9.21
C PHE A 3 13.90 -2.56 9.96
N PHE A 4 13.55 -3.63 9.25
CA PHE A 4 13.38 -4.95 9.83
C PHE A 4 14.75 -5.55 10.08
N GLU A 5 15.23 -5.49 11.32
CA GLU A 5 16.31 -6.37 11.79
C GLU A 5 15.69 -7.74 12.12
N GLU A 6 16.28 -8.81 11.60
CA GLU A 6 15.87 -10.21 11.82
C GLU A 6 16.22 -10.67 13.24
N THR A 7 15.51 -10.16 14.24
CA THR A 7 15.54 -10.72 15.60
C THR A 7 14.12 -11.05 16.06
N LEU A 8 13.99 -12.08 16.90
CA LEU A 8 12.73 -12.61 17.42
C LEU A 8 11.92 -11.62 18.29
N ASP A 9 12.43 -10.40 18.53
CA ASP A 9 11.80 -9.29 19.28
C ASP A 9 10.91 -8.38 18.40
N ASN A 10 10.46 -8.88 17.25
CA ASN A 10 9.76 -8.07 16.23
C ASN A 10 8.26 -7.88 16.48
N GLY A 11 7.69 -8.47 17.54
CA GLY A 11 6.24 -8.38 17.82
C GLY A 11 5.77 -6.94 18.07
N GLN A 12 6.48 -6.20 18.92
CA GLN A 12 6.14 -4.81 19.22
C GLN A 12 6.35 -3.90 18.00
N LYS A 13 7.48 -4.05 17.29
CA LYS A 13 7.76 -3.26 16.07
C LYS A 13 6.70 -3.48 15.00
N MET A 14 6.21 -4.71 14.85
CA MET A 14 5.14 -5.05 13.92
C MET A 14 3.81 -4.41 14.36
N ALA A 15 3.48 -4.48 15.66
CA ALA A 15 2.30 -3.81 16.20
C ALA A 15 2.36 -2.29 15.99
N ASP A 16 3.51 -1.67 16.23
CA ASP A 16 3.73 -0.23 16.02
C ASP A 16 3.57 0.15 14.54
N TYR A 17 4.10 -0.67 13.63
CA TYR A 17 3.95 -0.47 12.19
C TYR A 17 2.48 -0.54 11.77
N PHE A 18 1.74 -1.54 12.22
CA PHE A 18 0.31 -1.64 11.92
C PHE A 18 -0.51 -0.54 12.56
N ASN A 19 -0.15 -0.09 13.77
CA ASN A 19 -0.79 1.06 14.40
C ASN A 19 -0.57 2.34 13.60
N LEU A 20 0.66 2.56 13.09
CA LEU A 20 0.94 3.70 12.21
C LEU A 20 0.03 3.69 10.98
N MET A 21 -0.11 2.54 10.31
CA MET A 21 -0.97 2.43 9.12
C MET A 21 -2.45 2.54 9.47
N ARG A 22 -2.88 1.94 10.57
CA ARG A 22 -4.28 1.93 11.01
C ARG A 22 -4.76 3.30 11.46
N HIS A 23 -3.89 4.13 12.03
CA HIS A 23 -4.27 5.42 12.59
C HIS A 23 -3.91 6.61 11.69
N ALA A 24 -3.22 6.38 10.56
CA ALA A 24 -2.98 7.43 9.58
C ALA A 24 -4.30 7.91 8.95
N ASP A 25 -4.40 9.21 8.72
CA ASP A 25 -5.49 9.80 7.92
C ASP A 25 -5.27 9.55 6.43
N ILE A 26 -4.01 9.61 5.98
CA ILE A 26 -3.58 9.41 4.59
C ILE A 26 -2.18 8.80 4.60
N VAL A 27 -1.91 7.84 3.71
CA VAL A 27 -0.56 7.29 3.52
C VAL A 27 0.00 7.70 2.17
N ILE A 28 1.14 8.39 2.21
CA ILE A 28 1.86 8.87 1.02
C ILE A 28 3.13 8.06 0.86
N ALA A 29 3.40 7.56 -0.35
CA ALA A 29 4.63 6.85 -0.65
C ALA A 29 5.15 7.08 -2.07
N VAL A 30 6.43 6.81 -2.29
CA VAL A 30 7.03 6.71 -3.62
C VAL A 30 7.10 5.23 -3.98
N TYR A 31 6.11 4.72 -4.71
CA TYR A 31 6.08 3.34 -5.23
C TYR A 31 6.55 2.30 -4.20
N SER A 32 5.87 2.26 -3.06
CA SER A 32 6.15 1.31 -1.97
C SER A 32 5.01 0.31 -1.84
N THR A 33 5.34 -0.93 -1.49
CA THR A 33 4.34 -1.95 -1.14
C THR A 33 3.54 -1.54 0.09
N ALA A 34 4.10 -0.71 0.99
CA ALA A 34 3.47 -0.20 2.22
C ALA A 34 2.05 0.38 2.03
N LEU A 35 1.72 0.82 0.81
CA LEU A 35 0.39 1.28 0.44
C LEU A 35 -0.66 0.16 0.49
N ILE A 36 -0.25 -1.09 0.24
CA ILE A 36 -1.12 -2.27 0.31
C ILE A 36 -1.50 -2.54 1.77
N GLU A 37 -0.54 -2.54 2.70
CA GLU A 37 -0.79 -2.70 4.14
C GLU A 37 -1.70 -1.58 4.68
N ALA A 38 -1.48 -0.33 4.26
CA ALA A 38 -2.39 0.77 4.58
C ALA A 38 -3.79 0.57 3.97
N GLY A 39 -3.84 0.04 2.74
CA GLY A 39 -5.08 -0.28 2.04
C GLY A 39 -5.92 -1.33 2.76
N VAL A 40 -5.30 -2.27 3.49
CA VAL A 40 -6.01 -3.24 4.35
C VAL A 40 -6.85 -2.54 5.43
N PHE A 41 -6.38 -1.41 5.95
CA PHE A 41 -7.11 -0.58 6.93
C PHE A 41 -8.03 0.47 6.29
N ASP A 42 -8.29 0.33 5.00
CA ASP A 42 -9.05 1.27 4.16
C ASP A 42 -8.59 2.73 4.25
N ARG A 43 -7.27 2.94 4.34
CA ARG A 43 -6.72 4.31 4.35
C ARG A 43 -6.57 4.88 2.96
N PRO A 44 -6.87 6.18 2.76
CA PRO A 44 -6.52 6.88 1.54
C PRO A 44 -5.03 6.74 1.18
N LEU A 45 -4.76 6.40 -0.07
CA LEU A 45 -3.43 6.06 -0.57
C LEU A 45 -3.00 7.04 -1.66
N VAL A 46 -1.80 7.61 -1.53
CA VAL A 46 -1.25 8.55 -2.50
C VAL A 46 0.15 8.15 -2.94
N ILE A 47 0.38 8.11 -4.26
CA ILE A 47 1.71 8.04 -4.86
C ILE A 47 2.12 9.42 -5.36
N THR A 48 3.29 9.88 -4.95
CA THR A 48 3.94 11.05 -5.53
C THR A 48 4.81 10.64 -6.72
N ASN A 49 4.29 10.80 -7.93
CA ASN A 49 4.98 10.44 -9.18
C ASN A 49 5.77 11.62 -9.78
N PHE A 50 6.46 12.39 -8.92
CA PHE A 50 7.24 13.55 -9.35
C PHE A 50 8.43 13.80 -8.42
N ASP A 51 9.46 14.47 -8.94
CA ASP A 51 10.76 14.65 -8.30
C ASP A 51 10.84 15.89 -7.38
N GLY A 52 9.70 16.29 -6.81
CA GLY A 52 9.54 17.55 -6.09
C GLY A 52 9.82 18.75 -6.99
N TYR A 53 10.57 19.73 -6.48
CA TYR A 53 10.92 20.96 -7.21
C TYR A 53 11.99 20.78 -8.31
N LYS A 54 12.60 19.60 -8.44
CA LYS A 54 13.71 19.38 -9.38
C LYS A 54 13.22 18.63 -10.61
N LYS A 55 13.55 19.13 -11.81
CA LYS A 55 13.44 18.32 -13.03
C LYS A 55 14.65 17.39 -13.12
N ARG A 56 14.42 16.08 -12.98
CA ARG A 56 15.48 15.07 -13.07
C ARG A 56 15.45 14.38 -14.44
N PRO A 57 16.61 13.95 -14.98
CA PRO A 57 16.58 13.04 -16.12
C PRO A 57 15.90 11.74 -15.71
N PHE A 58 15.21 11.09 -16.65
CA PHE A 58 14.30 9.97 -16.37
C PHE A 58 14.94 8.85 -15.55
N PHE A 59 16.20 8.48 -15.84
CA PHE A 59 16.91 7.44 -15.11
C PHE A 59 17.17 7.75 -13.63
N ARG A 60 17.06 9.01 -13.20
CA ARG A 60 17.12 9.45 -11.79
C ARG A 60 15.76 9.88 -11.23
N SER A 61 14.72 9.86 -12.06
CA SER A 61 13.38 10.28 -11.68
C SER A 61 12.65 9.16 -10.95
N VAL A 62 11.82 9.50 -9.97
CA VAL A 62 10.88 8.55 -9.34
C VAL A 62 9.87 7.99 -10.36
N ARG A 63 9.62 8.73 -11.45
CA ARG A 63 8.70 8.33 -12.53
C ARG A 63 9.05 7.00 -13.17
N ARG A 64 10.32 6.62 -13.14
CA ARG A 64 10.77 5.32 -13.67
C ARG A 64 10.16 4.14 -12.95
N PHE A 65 9.79 4.29 -11.68
CA PHE A 65 9.16 3.20 -10.91
C PHE A 65 7.74 2.90 -11.38
N GLY A 66 7.04 3.88 -11.98
CA GLY A 66 5.73 3.68 -12.59
C GLY A 66 5.73 2.79 -13.82
N LEU A 67 6.90 2.51 -14.41
CA LEU A 67 7.02 1.56 -15.52
C LEU A 67 7.13 0.10 -15.05
N ARG A 68 7.23 -0.16 -13.75
CA ARG A 68 7.36 -1.52 -13.23
C ARG A 68 6.01 -2.22 -13.27
N GLU A 69 6.00 -3.42 -13.84
CA GLU A 69 4.78 -4.20 -14.09
C GLU A 69 3.95 -4.46 -12.82
N HIS A 70 4.61 -4.77 -11.70
CA HIS A 70 3.90 -5.02 -10.43
C HIS A 70 3.15 -3.78 -9.90
N PHE A 71 3.58 -2.55 -10.22
CA PHE A 71 2.84 -1.35 -9.85
C PHE A 71 1.71 -1.02 -10.82
N LYS A 72 1.82 -1.47 -12.07
CA LYS A 72 0.81 -1.19 -13.10
C LYS A 72 -0.56 -1.71 -12.67
N LYS A 73 -0.64 -2.98 -12.24
CA LYS A 73 -1.88 -3.59 -11.74
C LYS A 73 -2.48 -2.84 -10.55
N ILE A 74 -1.63 -2.47 -9.59
CA ILE A 74 -2.07 -1.72 -8.41
C ILE A 74 -2.61 -0.34 -8.79
N ILE A 75 -1.97 0.38 -9.71
CA ILE A 75 -2.44 1.68 -10.18
C ILE A 75 -3.74 1.55 -10.98
N GLU A 76 -3.87 0.50 -11.80
CA GLU A 76 -5.06 0.24 -12.62
C GLU A 76 -6.32 -0.02 -11.79
N THR A 77 -6.19 -0.49 -10.53
CA THR A 77 -7.33 -0.61 -9.61
C THR A 77 -7.98 0.75 -9.30
N GLY A 78 -7.23 1.85 -9.45
CA GLY A 78 -7.66 3.18 -9.04
C GLY A 78 -7.73 3.39 -7.52
N GLY A 79 -7.37 2.39 -6.71
CA GLY A 79 -7.36 2.47 -5.25
C GLY A 79 -6.20 3.29 -4.68
N VAL A 80 -5.26 3.72 -5.53
CA VAL A 80 -4.16 4.62 -5.18
C VAL A 80 -4.20 5.85 -6.06
N ARG A 81 -4.24 7.04 -5.45
CA ARG A 81 -4.16 8.31 -6.16
C ARG A 81 -2.72 8.59 -6.57
N LYS A 82 -2.41 8.47 -7.85
CA LYS A 82 -1.12 8.89 -8.41
C LYS A 82 -1.17 10.38 -8.74
N THR A 83 -0.21 11.15 -8.23
CA THR A 83 -0.11 12.61 -8.39
C THR A 83 1.15 12.96 -9.17
N GLU A 84 1.06 13.86 -10.15
CA GLU A 84 2.15 14.19 -11.09
C GLU A 84 2.86 15.52 -10.77
N ASN A 85 2.35 16.28 -9.81
CA ASN A 85 2.86 17.58 -9.35
C ASN A 85 2.31 17.93 -7.94
N PHE A 86 2.71 19.09 -7.40
CA PHE A 86 2.29 19.53 -6.07
C PHE A 86 0.81 19.91 -6.01
N GLU A 87 0.28 20.50 -7.09
CA GLU A 87 -1.12 20.90 -7.19
C GLU A 87 -2.04 19.70 -7.03
N GLU A 88 -1.80 18.63 -7.80
CA GLU A 88 -2.53 17.36 -7.72
C GLU A 88 -2.35 16.67 -6.35
N LEU A 89 -1.15 16.78 -5.75
CA LEU A 89 -0.91 16.28 -4.40
C LEU A 89 -1.78 17.01 -3.38
N PHE A 90 -1.80 18.34 -3.39
CA PHE A 90 -2.60 19.11 -2.45
C PHE A 90 -4.10 18.92 -2.66
N GLU A 91 -4.54 18.77 -3.91
CA GLU A 91 -5.93 18.43 -4.23
C GLU A 91 -6.31 17.06 -3.64
N ALA A 92 -5.48 16.04 -3.86
CA ALA A 92 -5.70 14.71 -3.32
C ALA A 92 -5.77 14.71 -1.78
N LEU A 93 -4.79 15.35 -1.13
CA LEU A 93 -4.74 15.44 0.34
C LEU A 93 -5.95 16.18 0.89
N SER A 94 -6.29 17.33 0.31
CA SER A 94 -7.45 18.11 0.75
C SER A 94 -8.77 17.35 0.54
N GLY A 95 -8.88 16.59 -0.57
CA GLY A 95 -10.03 15.75 -0.86
C GLY A 95 -10.20 14.65 0.19
N TYR A 96 -9.14 13.90 0.49
CA TYR A 96 -9.18 12.80 1.45
C TYR A 96 -9.34 13.27 2.91
N LEU A 97 -8.75 14.41 3.29
CA LEU A 97 -8.97 14.99 4.63
C LEU A 97 -10.43 15.44 4.82
N LYS A 98 -11.12 15.85 3.75
CA LYS A 98 -12.56 16.20 3.80
C LYS A 98 -13.46 14.98 3.75
N ASN A 99 -13.09 13.98 2.94
CA ASN A 99 -13.84 12.75 2.77
C ASN A 99 -12.88 11.55 2.62
N PRO A 100 -12.57 10.82 3.70
CA PRO A 100 -11.67 9.66 3.64
C PRO A 100 -12.26 8.50 2.82
N ASN A 101 -13.58 8.47 2.63
CA ASN A 101 -14.26 7.44 1.85
C ASN A 101 -14.23 7.72 0.33
N LEU A 102 -13.61 8.83 -0.09
CA LEU A 102 -13.34 9.05 -1.51
C LEU A 102 -12.51 7.86 -2.04
N ASP A 103 -12.93 7.29 -3.17
CA ASP A 103 -12.33 6.09 -3.77
C ASP A 103 -12.37 4.79 -2.92
N GLU A 104 -13.20 4.71 -1.88
CA GLU A 104 -13.33 3.50 -1.03
C GLU A 104 -13.59 2.22 -1.85
N GLU A 105 -14.52 2.28 -2.81
CA GLU A 105 -14.81 1.15 -3.71
C GLU A 105 -13.58 0.70 -4.51
N LYS A 106 -12.77 1.66 -4.96
CA LYS A 106 -11.53 1.35 -5.70
C LYS A 106 -10.45 0.78 -4.78
N ARG A 107 -10.39 1.23 -3.52
CA ARG A 107 -9.53 0.61 -2.50
C ARG A 107 -9.98 -0.81 -2.18
N GLU A 108 -11.27 -1.10 -2.23
CA GLU A 108 -11.77 -2.47 -2.11
C GLU A 108 -11.29 -3.34 -3.28
N VAL A 109 -11.36 -2.84 -4.51
CA VAL A 109 -10.80 -3.53 -5.69
C VAL A 109 -9.30 -3.78 -5.51
N LEU A 110 -8.55 -2.77 -5.07
CA LEU A 110 -7.12 -2.90 -4.76
C LEU A 110 -6.85 -4.01 -3.74
N ARG A 111 -7.60 -4.05 -2.62
CA ARG A 111 -7.43 -5.08 -1.58
C ARG A 111 -7.68 -6.48 -2.13
N LYS A 112 -8.72 -6.65 -2.95
CA LYS A 112 -9.05 -7.96 -3.55
C LYS A 112 -7.95 -8.42 -4.50
N GLU A 113 -7.47 -7.52 -5.36
CA GLU A 113 -6.39 -7.82 -6.32
C GLU A 113 -5.06 -8.14 -5.62
N ALA A 114 -4.69 -7.35 -4.61
CA ALA A 114 -3.38 -7.46 -3.96
C ALA A 114 -3.31 -8.51 -2.85
N CYS A 115 -4.38 -8.70 -2.08
CA CYS A 115 -4.36 -9.47 -0.84
C CYS A 115 -5.17 -10.77 -0.87
N PHE A 116 -5.98 -10.99 -1.92
CA PHE A 116 -6.99 -12.06 -2.00
C PHE A 116 -8.07 -11.97 -0.89
N GLN A 117 -7.71 -12.27 0.36
CA GLN A 117 -8.60 -12.26 1.52
C GLN A 117 -7.92 -11.63 2.75
N THR A 118 -8.58 -10.64 3.36
CA THR A 118 -8.13 -9.92 4.57
C THR A 118 -9.00 -10.28 5.80
N ASP A 119 -9.33 -11.56 5.97
CA ASP A 119 -10.19 -12.11 7.03
C ASP A 119 -9.40 -12.61 8.26
N ASN A 120 -8.08 -12.35 8.30
CA ASN A 120 -7.14 -12.85 9.32
C ASN A 120 -6.94 -14.38 9.37
N LEU A 121 -7.36 -15.12 8.35
CA LEU A 121 -7.23 -16.57 8.27
C LEU A 121 -6.08 -17.04 7.35
N ALA A 122 -5.19 -16.14 6.94
CA ALA A 122 -4.09 -16.44 6.03
C ALA A 122 -3.21 -17.60 6.53
N SER A 123 -2.71 -17.52 7.76
CA SER A 123 -1.89 -18.59 8.36
C SER A 123 -2.64 -19.90 8.45
N LYS A 124 -3.93 -19.87 8.81
CA LYS A 124 -4.78 -21.07 8.85
C LYS A 124 -4.88 -21.72 7.47
N ARG A 125 -5.19 -20.93 6.43
CA ARG A 125 -5.30 -21.43 5.05
C ARG A 125 -4.00 -22.07 4.55
N VAL A 126 -2.85 -21.49 4.91
CA VAL A 126 -1.53 -22.08 4.58
C VAL A 126 -1.31 -23.40 5.32
N VAL A 127 -1.55 -23.44 6.63
CA VAL A 127 -1.40 -24.67 7.43
C VAL A 127 -2.33 -25.77 6.92
N ASP A 128 -3.61 -25.46 6.67
CA ASP A 128 -4.58 -26.42 6.14
C ASP A 128 -4.13 -27.01 4.79
N ALA A 129 -3.57 -26.17 3.90
CA ALA A 129 -3.06 -26.61 2.60
C ALA A 129 -1.84 -27.53 2.74
N ILE A 130 -0.91 -27.21 3.64
CA ILE A 130 0.28 -28.05 3.91
C ILE A 130 -0.15 -29.41 4.49
N MET A 131 -1.03 -29.40 5.49
CA MET A 131 -1.49 -30.61 6.15
C MET A 131 -2.27 -31.52 5.19
N LYS A 132 -3.11 -30.93 4.32
CA LYS A 132 -3.79 -31.65 3.23
C LYS A 132 -2.80 -32.29 2.26
N TYR A 133 -1.74 -31.57 1.87
CA TYR A 133 -0.72 -32.11 0.97
C TYR A 133 0.10 -33.24 1.62
N ALA A 134 0.37 -33.13 2.92
CA ALA A 134 1.11 -34.14 3.69
C ALA A 134 0.27 -35.38 4.06
N GLY A 135 -1.04 -35.40 3.76
CA GLY A 135 -1.94 -36.50 4.12
C GLY A 135 -2.23 -36.60 5.63
N LEU A 136 -2.10 -35.49 6.36
CA LEU A 136 -2.32 -35.43 7.80
C LEU A 136 -3.73 -34.94 8.18
N ASN A 137 -4.57 -34.69 7.18
CA ASN A 137 -5.96 -34.23 7.29
C ASN A 137 -6.89 -35.10 6.43
#